data_AF-A0AAV1QLI2-F1
#
_entry.id   AF-A0AAV1QLI2-F1
#
_cell.length_a   1.000
_cell.length_b   1.000
_cell.length_c   1.000
_cell.angle_alpha   90.00
_cell.angle_beta   90.00
_cell.angle_gamma   90.00
#
_symmetry.space_group_name_H-M   'P 1'
#
loop_
_entity.id
_entity.type
_entity.pdbx_description
1 polymer ?
#
loop_
_entity_poly.entity_id
_entity_poly.type
_entity_poly.pdbx_seq_one_letter_code
_entity_poly.pdbx_strand_id
1 'polypeptide(L)'
;MADAESNCVTHHGNLASIHNQGEQSFISGLIHKKFQRNEYAWIGLYDAIQEGRWFWTDGSKVVFTYWSQGEPNNEHVEHCTLINWHG
;
A
#
# COMPACT_ATOMS: atom_id res chain seq x y z
N MET A 1 -7.12 5.66 3.86
CA MET A 1 -5.91 5.21 4.59
C MET A 1 -5.91 5.55 6.09
N ALA A 2 -6.28 6.77 6.52
CA ALA A 2 -6.14 7.21 7.93
C ALA A 2 -6.81 6.28 8.97
N ASP A 3 -8.04 5.84 8.74
CA ASP A 3 -8.73 4.93 9.68
C ASP A 3 -8.07 3.54 9.72
N ALA A 4 -7.58 3.06 8.57
CA ALA A 4 -6.89 1.78 8.46
C ALA A 4 -5.53 1.81 9.19
N GLU A 5 -4.77 2.89 9.02
CA GLU A 5 -3.52 3.12 9.77
C GLU A 5 -3.79 3.24 11.27
N SER A 6 -4.80 4.03 11.66
CA SER A 6 -5.21 4.16 13.07
C SER A 6 -5.52 2.80 13.68
N ASN A 7 -6.25 1.93 12.97
CA ASN A 7 -6.51 0.57 13.42
C ASN A 7 -5.22 -0.24 13.61
N CYS A 8 -4.30 -0.24 12.65
CA CYS A 8 -3.01 -0.91 12.80
C CYS A 8 -2.21 -0.39 14.00
N VAL A 9 -2.18 0.93 14.20
CA VAL A 9 -1.50 1.57 15.34
C VAL A 9 -2.10 1.15 16.67
N THR A 10 -3.44 1.02 16.78
CA THR A 10 -4.06 0.49 18.01
C THR A 10 -3.63 -0.94 18.32
N HIS A 11 -3.27 -1.71 17.30
CA HIS A 11 -2.70 -3.05 17.40
C HIS A 11 -1.17 -3.08 17.45
N HIS A 12 -0.52 -1.95 17.75
CA HIS A 12 0.93 -1.81 17.92
C HIS A 12 1.72 -2.14 16.64
N GLY A 13 1.13 -1.86 15.48
CA GLY A 13 1.78 -1.97 14.17
C GLY A 13 1.42 -0.80 13.26
N ASN A 14 1.74 -0.94 11.97
CA ASN A 14 1.41 0.02 10.93
C ASN A 14 0.79 -0.72 9.74
N LEU A 15 0.22 0.01 8.78
CA LEU A 15 -0.10 -0.59 7.48
C LEU A 15 1.17 -1.15 6.83
N ALA A 16 0.99 -2.21 6.03
CA ALA A 16 2.10 -2.96 5.46
C ALA A 16 3.00 -2.07 4.58
N SER A 17 4.31 -2.22 4.77
CA SER A 17 5.36 -1.75 3.90
C SER A 17 5.91 -2.90 3.04
N ILE A 18 6.34 -2.57 1.82
CA ILE A 18 6.82 -3.56 0.84
C ILE A 18 8.19 -3.11 0.31
N HIS A 19 9.20 -3.95 0.51
CA HIS A 19 10.60 -3.64 0.25
C HIS A 19 11.22 -4.48 -0.85
N ASN A 20 10.52 -5.49 -1.35
CA ASN A 20 11.00 -6.35 -2.42
C ASN A 20 9.85 -7.14 -3.08
N GLN A 21 10.17 -7.79 -4.21
CA GLN A 21 9.22 -8.62 -4.97
C GLN A 21 8.67 -9.82 -4.17
N GLY A 22 9.44 -10.36 -3.23
CA GLY A 22 9.00 -11.48 -2.39
C GLY A 22 7.87 -11.07 -1.45
N GLU A 23 8.02 -9.93 -0.79
CA GLU A 23 6.99 -9.33 0.08
C GLU A 23 5.74 -8.94 -0.72
N GLN A 24 5.91 -8.35 -1.91
CA GLN A 24 4.81 -8.05 -2.82
C GLN A 24 3.99 -9.32 -3.11
N SER A 25 4.68 -10.39 -3.53
CA SER A 25 4.05 -11.67 -3.88
C SER A 25 3.35 -12.31 -2.67
N PHE A 26 3.96 -12.19 -1.49
CA PHE A 26 3.38 -12.68 -0.24
C PHE A 26 2.08 -11.95 0.11
N ILE A 27 2.08 -10.62 0.07
CA ILE A 27 0.90 -9.80 0.38
C ILE A 27 -0.20 -10.01 -0.65
N SER A 28 0.10 -10.01 -1.96
CA SER A 28 -0.87 -10.33 -3.01
C SER A 28 -1.49 -11.72 -2.80
N GLY A 29 -0.70 -12.70 -2.36
CA GLY A 29 -1.19 -14.03 -2.01
C GLY A 29 -2.10 -14.06 -0.78
N LEU A 30 -1.82 -13.23 0.24
CA LEU A 30 -2.71 -13.06 1.39
C LEU A 30 -4.04 -12.41 1.00
N ILE A 31 -3.98 -11.38 0.16
CA ILE A 31 -5.18 -10.70 -0.35
C ILE A 31 -6.03 -11.68 -1.16
N HIS A 32 -5.42 -12.44 -2.07
CA HIS A 32 -6.13 -13.45 -2.85
C HIS A 32 -6.83 -14.52 -2.00
N LYS A 33 -6.21 -14.92 -0.89
CA LYS A 33 -6.78 -15.91 0.02
C LYS A 33 -7.90 -15.35 0.89
N LYS A 34 -7.76 -14.11 1.33
CA LYS A 34 -8.67 -13.48 2.30
C LYS A 34 -9.85 -12.80 1.64
N PHE A 35 -9.60 -12.15 0.52
CA PHE A 35 -10.57 -11.37 -0.21
C PHE A 35 -10.80 -12.01 -1.58
N GLN A 36 -12.05 -12.06 -2.05
CA GLN A 36 -12.34 -12.60 -3.38
C GLN A 36 -11.71 -11.68 -4.45
N ARG A 37 -11.61 -12.14 -5.70
CA ARG A 37 -10.80 -11.53 -6.80
C ARG A 37 -11.03 -10.02 -7.10
N ASN A 38 -11.97 -9.34 -6.45
CA ASN A 38 -12.36 -7.96 -6.76
C ASN A 38 -12.14 -6.97 -5.61
N GLU A 39 -11.40 -7.34 -4.57
CA GLU A 39 -11.22 -6.51 -3.39
C GLU A 39 -9.80 -5.93 -3.28
N TYR A 40 -9.74 -4.72 -2.73
CA TYR A 40 -8.53 -3.95 -2.50
C TYR A 40 -8.26 -3.81 -1.01
N ALA A 41 -6.99 -3.67 -0.64
CA ALA A 41 -6.57 -3.36 0.71
C ALA A 41 -5.73 -2.09 0.73
N TRP A 42 -5.81 -1.32 1.83
CA TRP A 42 -4.88 -0.21 2.07
C TRP A 42 -3.50 -0.77 2.45
N ILE A 43 -2.45 -0.16 1.90
CA ILE A 43 -1.06 -0.31 2.37
C ILE A 43 -0.54 1.02 2.90
N GLY A 44 0.62 1.00 3.54
CA GLY A 44 1.20 2.19 4.17
C GLY A 44 1.86 3.17 3.20
N LEU A 45 1.75 2.97 1.88
CA LEU A 45 2.40 3.81 0.87
C LEU A 45 1.56 5.05 0.60
N TYR A 46 2.17 6.23 0.69
CA TYR A 46 1.49 7.51 0.48
C TYR A 46 2.47 8.60 0.00
N ASP A 47 1.95 9.66 -0.63
CA ASP A 47 2.74 10.82 -1.08
C ASP A 47 2.14 12.18 -0.68
N ALA A 48 1.17 12.19 0.24
CA ALA A 48 0.46 13.39 0.71
C ALA A 48 1.36 14.55 1.22
N ILE A 49 2.62 14.26 1.57
CA ILE A 49 3.59 15.28 2.00
C ILE A 49 4.15 16.05 0.79
N GLN A 50 4.43 15.33 -0.29
CA GLN A 50 5.02 15.86 -1.51
C GLN A 50 4.68 14.92 -2.66
N GLU A 51 3.83 15.40 -3.55
CA GLU A 51 3.41 14.69 -4.77
C GLU A 51 4.61 14.11 -5.53
N GLY A 52 4.50 12.83 -5.90
CA GLY A 52 5.56 12.09 -6.60
C GLY A 52 6.72 11.65 -5.71
N ARG A 53 6.69 11.98 -4.41
CA ARG A 53 7.63 11.46 -3.41
C ARG A 53 6.89 10.60 -2.39
N TRP A 54 7.11 9.31 -2.50
CA TRP A 54 6.44 8.30 -1.70
C TRP A 54 7.11 8.06 -0.35
N PHE A 55 6.30 7.70 0.65
CA PHE A 55 6.68 7.40 2.02
C PHE A 55 5.88 6.20 2.54
N TRP A 56 6.46 5.47 3.49
CA TRP A 56 5.74 4.44 4.25
C TRP A 56 5.30 4.99 5.60
N THR A 57 4.11 4.62 6.08
CA THR A 57 3.58 5.06 7.39
C THR A 57 4.39 4.55 8.58
N ASP A 58 5.09 3.43 8.43
CA ASP A 58 6.02 2.86 9.42
C ASP A 58 7.40 3.58 9.47
N GLY A 59 7.62 4.58 8.60
CA GLY A 59 8.87 5.34 8.51
C GLY A 59 10.02 4.61 7.79
N SER A 60 9.78 3.43 7.23
CA SER A 60 10.74 2.70 6.42
C SER A 60 11.06 3.44 5.12
N LYS A 61 12.23 3.16 4.54
CA LYS A 61 12.64 3.78 3.28
C LYS A 61 11.90 3.15 2.10
N VAL A 62 11.41 3.99 1.19
CA VAL A 62 10.89 3.53 -0.10
C VAL A 62 12.08 3.18 -1.00
N VAL A 63 12.36 1.88 -1.12
CA VAL A 63 13.40 1.32 -2.00
C VAL A 63 12.81 0.47 -3.13
N PHE A 64 11.51 0.23 -3.08
CA PHE A 64 10.75 -0.62 -3.99
C PHE A 64 9.34 -0.07 -4.11
N THR A 65 8.83 -0.02 -5.34
CA THR A 65 7.43 0.27 -5.64
C THR A 65 6.99 -0.66 -6.77
N TYR A 66 5.75 -1.14 -6.70
CA TYR A 66 5.18 -2.03 -7.69
C TYR A 66 3.84 -1.47 -8.13
N TRP A 67 3.88 -0.58 -9.13
CA TRP A 67 2.69 0.08 -9.63
C TRP A 67 2.04 -0.75 -10.73
N SER A 68 0.71 -0.87 -10.65
CA SER A 68 -0.10 -1.35 -11.76
C SER A 68 0.04 -0.42 -12.98
N GLN A 69 -0.22 -0.93 -14.18
CA GLN A 69 -0.07 -0.16 -15.41
C GLN A 69 -0.95 1.11 -15.36
N GLY A 70 -0.31 2.27 -15.48
CA GLY A 70 -0.98 3.58 -15.42
C GLY A 70 -0.88 4.26 -14.05
N GLU A 71 -0.46 3.54 -13.00
CA GLU A 71 -0.29 4.11 -11.67
C GLU A 71 1.16 4.53 -11.38
N PRO A 72 1.36 5.48 -10.46
CA PRO A 72 0.35 6.37 -9.87
C PRO A 72 -0.07 7.43 -10.91
N ASN A 73 -1.37 7.62 -11.12
CA ASN A 73 -1.89 8.62 -12.07
C ASN A 73 -2.29 9.95 -11.41
N ASN A 74 -2.42 9.96 -10.08
CA ASN A 74 -2.96 11.08 -9.30
C ASN A 74 -4.31 11.60 -9.83
N GLU A 75 -5.13 10.73 -10.42
CA GLU A 75 -6.47 11.08 -10.88
C GLU A 75 -7.32 11.46 -9.68
N HIS A 76 -7.98 12.62 -9.72
CA HIS A 76 -8.78 13.15 -8.61
C HIS A 76 -8.01 13.46 -7.31
N VAL A 77 -6.69 13.63 -7.37
CA VAL A 77 -5.83 13.91 -6.22
C VAL A 77 -5.80 12.72 -5.25
N GLU A 78 -4.99 11.72 -5.60
CA GLU A 78 -4.84 10.45 -4.88
C GLU A 78 -3.50 10.38 -4.17
N HIS A 79 -3.55 10.40 -2.83
CA HIS A 79 -2.33 10.38 -2.01
C HIS A 79 -2.09 9.07 -1.26
N CYS A 80 -2.97 8.08 -1.40
CA CYS A 80 -2.96 6.86 -0.60
C CYS A 80 -3.01 5.64 -1.52
N THR A 81 -2.21 4.62 -1.25
CA THR A 81 -2.12 3.46 -2.13
C THR A 81 -3.03 2.31 -1.70
N LEU A 82 -3.76 1.77 -2.68
CA LEU A 82 -4.45 0.50 -2.61
C LEU A 82 -3.62 -0.59 -3.30
N ILE A 83 -3.73 -1.81 -2.80
CA ILE A 83 -3.16 -3.01 -3.42
C ILE A 83 -4.28 -4.01 -3.69
N ASN A 84 -4.15 -4.79 -4.76
CA ASN A 84 -5.02 -5.93 -5.06
C ASN A 84 -4.19 -7.23 -5.15
N TRP A 85 -4.87 -8.33 -5.48
CA TRP A 85 -4.18 -9.62 -5.63
C TRP A 85 -3.29 -9.73 -6.88
N HIS A 86 -3.45 -8.84 -7.87
CA HIS A 86 -2.58 -8.79 -9.06
C HIS A 86 -1.25 -8.08 -8.79
N GLY A 87 -1.22 -7.18 -7.80
CA GLY A 87 -0.10 -6.30 -7.51
C GLY A 87 -0.37 -4.91 -8.04
#